data_AF-A0A6G7RT29-F1
#
_entry.id   AF-A0A6G7RT29-F1
#
_cell.length_a   1.000
_cell.length_b   1.000
_cell.length_c   1.000
_cell.angle_alpha   90.00
_cell.angle_beta   90.00
_cell.angle_gamma   90.00
#
_symmetry.space_group_name_H-M   'P 1'
#
loop_
_entity.id
_entity.type
_entity.pdbx_description
1 polymer ?
#
loop_
_entity_poly.entity_id
_entity_poly.type
_entity_poly.pdbx_seq_one_letter_code
_entity_poly.pdbx_strand_id
1 'polypeptide(L)'
;MKKVITLLSLALLMFNCSNDQEFNVTSFQAEKSGVIWDANFYSAQVDENGVITIEGSTGLETITIVAYGQDASGCSNLFNNSQGVCYDMQYNASFANFTDQNNVLWSTNKIPDQSVQLYRPDGVVSIVDGSLEEGKLSGHFYFNAFNPTGLTSISITKGVFYNIPFTTGPTTNYFTCVDAEDQVQQAMIAYNNADLMDSALFEQLCNAYVNALYTQIEYCGDVNGTIQATIDQVNANNCQLTCDQIASNTSTAQSDYNNATLGNTIDMCTRYIQYLNEQIDTCGDPNGDLQAIIDNLDCGDDDGDGVPNSVEDLNNDGDLSNDDTDADLNPNHLDDDDDDDGILTSDELNLDANGNPADTDMDGIPDYLDLDEDNDGIPTADEDVDNDGNPLNDDTDGDGIPNYLDNDDDGDGIYSIYEGTIDTDMDGIVNYLDSDDDGDSILTQFEFVDSNADGNPIDSQDFDSDGMDDYLDNDDDNDGLLTIDENPDPNGDGNPDDAQNSDADSAPDYLDAN
;
A
#
# COMPACT_ATOMS: atom_id res chain seq x y z
N MET A 1 58.39 82.05 52.46
CA MET A 1 57.47 81.71 53.58
C MET A 1 57.32 80.19 53.55
N LYS A 2 57.93 79.45 54.50
CA LYS A 2 57.25 78.74 55.61
C LYS A 2 56.21 77.72 55.09
N LYS A 3 56.20 76.40 55.34
CA LYS A 3 56.76 75.46 56.34
C LYS A 3 56.60 74.01 55.77
N VAL A 4 57.58 73.09 55.90
CA VAL A 4 57.73 71.96 56.87
C VAL A 4 56.65 70.85 56.80
N ILE A 5 57.12 69.57 56.88
CA ILE A 5 56.54 68.32 57.48
C ILE A 5 56.54 67.13 56.46
N THR A 6 57.59 66.28 56.40
CA THR A 6 57.79 64.92 57.03
C THR A 6 56.91 63.79 56.43
N LEU A 7 57.25 62.50 56.28
CA LEU A 7 58.39 61.60 56.58
C LEU A 7 57.98 60.14 56.20
N LEU A 8 58.93 59.31 55.73
CA LEU A 8 59.07 57.83 55.90
C LEU A 8 58.10 56.78 55.28
N SER A 9 58.67 55.55 55.18
CA SER A 9 58.14 54.19 54.89
C SER A 9 58.12 53.80 53.40
N LEU A 10 58.90 52.85 52.85
CA LEU A 10 59.41 51.52 53.26
C LEU A 10 58.33 50.44 53.50
N ALA A 11 58.33 49.47 52.59
CA ALA A 11 57.81 48.10 52.66
C ALA A 11 56.28 47.91 52.78
N LEU A 12 55.68 47.12 51.88
CA LEU A 12 55.54 45.68 52.08
C LEU A 12 54.83 45.05 50.86
N LEU A 13 55.46 44.03 50.26
CA LEU A 13 54.78 43.04 49.42
C LEU A 13 53.75 42.33 50.30
N MET A 14 52.47 42.49 50.00
CA MET A 14 51.41 41.66 50.55
C MET A 14 50.90 40.77 49.42
N PHE A 15 51.26 39.49 49.52
CA PHE A 15 50.45 38.40 49.00
C PHE A 15 49.00 38.62 49.46
N ASN A 16 48.06 38.62 48.52
CA ASN A 16 46.70 38.24 48.82
C ASN A 16 46.41 36.97 48.03
N CYS A 17 46.27 35.85 48.76
CA CYS A 17 45.34 34.81 48.35
C CYS A 17 43.95 35.44 48.27
N SER A 18 43.26 35.26 47.15
CA SER A 18 41.81 35.28 47.12
C SER A 18 41.36 33.91 46.66
N ASN A 19 40.95 33.09 47.62
CA ASN A 19 40.02 31.99 47.38
C ASN A 19 38.67 32.59 46.99
N ASP A 20 37.98 31.87 46.10
CA ASP A 20 36.53 31.81 45.92
C ASP A 20 35.80 33.16 45.88
N GLN A 21 35.79 33.78 44.69
CA GLN A 21 34.65 34.60 44.31
C GLN A 21 33.61 33.70 43.65
N GLU A 22 32.45 33.61 44.31
CA GLU A 22 31.17 33.24 43.70
C GLU A 22 31.02 33.96 42.35
N PHE A 23 31.06 33.21 41.26
CA PHE A 23 30.83 33.71 39.91
C PHE A 23 29.35 34.03 39.75
N ASN A 24 28.97 35.28 40.01
CA ASN A 24 27.63 35.77 39.73
C ASN A 24 27.50 36.29 38.28
N VAL A 25 28.25 35.69 37.34
CA VAL A 25 28.35 36.10 35.93
C VAL A 25 28.07 34.92 35.02
N THR A 26 27.27 35.13 33.96
CA THR A 26 26.95 34.07 33.00
C THR A 26 28.23 33.48 32.41
N SER A 27 28.35 32.15 32.47
CA SER A 27 29.57 31.45 32.05
C SER A 27 29.27 30.01 31.61
N PHE A 28 30.12 29.49 30.71
CA PHE A 28 30.21 28.07 30.37
C PHE A 28 31.70 27.72 30.39
N GLN A 29 32.11 26.90 31.36
CA GLN A 29 33.51 26.54 31.60
C GLN A 29 33.64 25.04 31.88
N ALA A 30 34.77 24.46 31.51
CA ALA A 30 35.06 23.04 31.70
C ALA A 30 36.54 22.79 31.99
N GLU A 31 36.84 21.70 32.71
CA GLU A 31 38.20 21.15 32.84
C GLU A 31 38.37 20.03 31.81
N LYS A 32 39.01 20.35 30.68
CA LYS A 32 39.28 19.44 29.56
C LYS A 32 40.65 18.82 29.72
N SER A 33 40.71 17.53 30.04
CA SER A 33 41.98 16.79 30.26
C SER A 33 42.95 17.49 31.23
N GLY A 34 42.42 18.14 32.27
CA GLY A 34 43.19 18.88 33.28
C GLY A 34 43.53 20.33 32.94
N VAL A 35 43.05 20.85 31.80
CA VAL A 35 43.25 22.25 31.38
C VAL A 35 41.89 22.97 31.39
N ILE A 36 41.88 24.22 31.84
CA ILE A 36 40.67 25.06 31.80
C ILE A 36 40.30 25.33 30.34
N TRP A 37 39.04 25.08 30.03
CA TRP A 37 38.39 25.31 28.75
C TRP A 37 37.24 26.29 29.00
N ASP A 38 37.32 27.47 28.38
CA ASP A 38 36.38 28.56 28.58
C ASP A 38 35.69 28.90 27.27
N ALA A 39 34.35 28.80 27.24
CA ALA A 39 33.59 29.13 26.04
C ALA A 39 33.54 30.66 25.81
N ASN A 40 33.75 31.07 24.56
CA ASN A 40 33.53 32.45 24.10
C ASN A 40 32.06 32.70 23.72
N PHE A 41 31.39 31.65 23.25
CA PHE A 41 29.99 31.64 22.86
C PHE A 41 29.30 30.52 23.59
N TYR A 42 28.08 30.76 24.05
CA TYR A 42 27.27 29.73 24.67
C TYR A 42 25.80 30.02 24.42
N SER A 43 25.03 28.95 24.29
CA SER A 43 23.59 29.02 24.11
C SER A 43 22.92 27.85 24.80
N ALA A 44 21.65 28.02 25.12
CA ALA A 44 20.79 26.92 25.52
C ALA A 44 19.46 27.01 24.79
N GLN A 45 18.84 25.87 24.56
CA GLN A 45 17.51 25.76 23.97
C GLN A 45 16.71 24.70 24.72
N VAL A 46 15.41 24.96 24.88
CA VAL A 46 14.44 23.97 25.34
C VAL A 46 13.35 23.88 24.29
N ASP A 47 13.14 22.69 23.73
CA ASP A 47 12.12 22.48 22.71
C ASP A 47 10.71 22.28 23.27
N GLU A 48 9.74 22.03 22.38
CA GLU A 48 8.35 21.77 22.75
C GLU A 48 8.16 20.44 23.50
N ASN A 49 9.08 19.49 23.36
CA ASN A 49 9.08 18.20 24.06
C ASN A 49 9.89 18.20 25.37
N GLY A 50 10.49 19.33 25.75
CA GLY A 50 11.31 19.47 26.95
C GLY A 50 12.74 18.94 26.83
N VAL A 51 13.22 18.65 25.62
CA VAL A 51 14.63 18.35 25.31
C VAL A 51 15.47 19.60 25.50
N ILE A 52 16.52 19.47 26.31
CA ILE A 52 17.42 20.57 26.66
C ILE A 52 18.70 20.42 25.84
N THR A 53 19.04 21.44 25.05
CA THR A 53 20.32 21.54 24.36
C THR A 53 21.15 22.65 24.99
N ILE A 54 22.40 22.38 25.34
CA ILE A 54 23.35 23.36 25.85
C ILE A 54 24.62 23.29 25.02
N GLU A 55 25.03 24.42 24.48
CA GLU A 55 26.25 24.52 23.69
C GLU A 55 27.20 25.54 24.31
N GLY A 56 28.47 25.18 24.36
CA GLY A 56 29.59 26.11 24.57
C GLY A 56 30.57 25.98 23.41
N SER A 57 31.11 27.09 22.93
CA SER A 57 32.14 27.11 21.89
C SER A 57 33.24 28.14 22.16
N THR A 58 34.48 27.77 21.88
CA THR A 58 35.63 28.70 21.83
C THR A 58 35.74 29.42 20.49
N GLY A 59 34.92 29.05 19.49
CA GLY A 59 35.07 29.43 18.09
C GLY A 59 35.98 28.49 17.28
N LEU A 60 36.70 27.57 17.94
CA LEU A 60 37.48 26.50 17.30
C LEU A 60 37.05 25.11 17.80
N GLU A 61 36.58 25.01 19.03
CA GLU A 61 36.11 23.77 19.63
C GLU A 61 34.72 24.01 20.21
N THR A 62 33.88 22.98 20.20
CA THR A 62 32.50 23.06 20.66
C THR A 62 32.18 21.87 21.57
N ILE A 63 31.52 22.15 22.70
CA ILE A 63 30.88 21.17 23.56
C ILE A 63 29.38 21.34 23.35
N THR A 64 28.71 20.26 22.95
CA THR A 64 27.25 20.20 22.81
C THR A 64 26.72 19.13 23.74
N ILE A 65 25.72 19.47 24.55
CA ILE A 65 25.07 18.56 25.48
C ILE A 65 23.60 18.54 25.14
N VAL A 66 23.05 17.35 24.94
CA VAL A 66 21.62 17.15 24.68
C VAL A 66 21.06 16.23 25.76
N ALA A 67 20.00 16.68 26.42
CA ALA A 67 19.34 15.98 27.52
C ALA A 67 17.88 15.74 27.19
N TYR A 68 17.51 14.46 27.04
CA TYR A 68 16.15 14.01 26.77
C TYR A 68 15.42 13.70 28.08
N GLY A 69 14.17 14.15 28.18
CA GLY A 69 13.35 13.97 29.38
C GLY A 69 13.21 12.52 29.87
N GLN A 70 13.32 11.55 28.97
CA GLN A 70 13.24 10.12 29.32
C GLN A 70 14.41 9.62 30.17
N ASP A 71 15.57 10.29 30.09
CA ASP A 71 16.76 9.91 30.87
C ASP A 71 16.86 10.69 32.20
N ALA A 72 15.84 11.49 32.53
CA ALA A 72 15.80 12.33 33.71
C ALA A 72 15.72 11.50 35.00
N SER A 73 16.65 11.76 35.92
CA SER A 73 16.76 11.11 37.23
C SER A 73 17.08 12.10 38.34
N GLY A 74 16.91 11.70 39.61
CA GLY A 74 17.26 12.52 40.75
C GLY A 74 18.78 12.53 41.01
N CYS A 75 19.38 13.70 41.18
CA CYS A 75 20.81 13.83 41.45
C CYS A 75 21.15 13.42 42.91
N SER A 76 21.53 12.17 43.18
CA SER A 76 22.01 11.76 44.51
C SER A 76 23.54 11.78 44.60
N ASN A 77 24.09 12.71 45.41
CA ASN A 77 25.50 12.76 45.86
C ASN A 77 26.62 12.83 44.80
N LEU A 78 26.33 13.11 43.52
CA LEU A 78 27.37 13.22 42.46
C LEU A 78 28.11 14.57 42.48
N PHE A 79 27.40 15.66 42.80
CA PHE A 79 27.95 17.01 42.96
C PHE A 79 27.48 17.55 44.31
N ASN A 80 28.32 17.46 45.35
CA ASN A 80 28.06 17.83 46.75
C ASN A 80 26.86 18.79 46.96
N ASN A 81 25.69 18.24 47.37
CA ASN A 81 24.43 18.95 47.69
C ASN A 81 23.68 19.68 46.56
N SER A 82 23.55 19.08 45.38
CA SER A 82 22.69 19.61 44.31
C SER A 82 21.23 19.12 44.45
N GLN A 83 20.26 20.02 44.67
CA GLN A 83 18.85 19.75 44.35
C GLN A 83 18.69 19.98 42.84
N GLY A 84 18.33 18.98 42.04
CA GLY A 84 18.27 19.11 40.57
C GLY A 84 17.92 17.82 39.83
N VAL A 85 17.80 17.91 38.50
CA VAL A 85 17.54 16.77 37.58
C VAL A 85 18.84 16.40 36.86
N CYS A 86 19.16 15.11 36.81
CA CYS A 86 20.36 14.56 36.19
C CYS A 86 19.97 13.69 34.99
N TYR A 87 20.76 13.76 33.92
CA TYR A 87 20.58 12.98 32.71
C TYR A 87 21.84 12.14 32.48
N ASP A 88 21.66 10.83 32.41
CA ASP A 88 22.75 9.89 32.13
C ASP A 88 23.05 9.88 30.63
N MET A 89 24.30 10.14 30.27
CA MET A 89 24.76 10.23 28.88
C MET A 89 25.51 8.97 28.43
N GLN A 90 25.50 7.92 29.25
CA GLN A 90 26.08 6.64 28.91
C GLN A 90 25.07 5.77 28.14
N TYR A 91 25.26 5.66 26.82
CA TYR A 91 24.45 4.78 25.95
C TYR A 91 22.94 5.04 26.03
N ASN A 92 22.55 6.31 26.15
CA ASN A 92 21.16 6.74 26.21
C ASN A 92 20.86 7.74 25.09
N ALA A 93 19.61 8.20 25.01
CA ALA A 93 19.24 9.25 24.08
C ALA A 93 19.92 10.58 24.43
N SER A 94 20.13 10.87 25.72
CA SER A 94 20.97 11.98 26.17
C SER A 94 22.43 11.71 25.88
N PHE A 95 23.14 12.71 25.37
CA PHE A 95 24.55 12.56 25.02
C PHE A 95 25.30 13.89 25.12
N ALA A 96 26.63 13.78 25.15
CA ALA A 96 27.51 14.93 24.97
C ALA A 96 28.47 14.69 23.81
N ASN A 97 28.62 15.73 23.00
CA ASN A 97 29.58 15.81 21.92
C ASN A 97 30.65 16.83 22.22
N PHE A 98 31.88 16.50 21.85
CA PHE A 98 32.96 17.46 21.72
C PHE A 98 33.41 17.47 20.27
N THR A 99 33.59 18.65 19.70
CA THR A 99 34.15 18.85 18.35
C THR A 99 35.42 19.67 18.48
N ASP A 100 36.53 19.22 17.90
CA ASP A 100 37.80 19.94 17.93
C ASP A 100 37.96 20.90 16.75
N GLN A 101 39.10 21.59 16.73
CA GLN A 101 39.52 22.51 15.66
C GLN A 101 39.65 21.88 14.26
N ASN A 102 39.65 20.55 14.15
CA ASN A 102 39.69 19.82 12.88
C ASN A 102 38.33 19.24 12.50
N ASN A 103 37.25 19.61 13.21
CA ASN A 103 35.91 19.07 13.08
C ASN A 103 35.80 17.56 13.31
N VAL A 104 36.73 16.97 14.05
CA VAL A 104 36.56 15.58 14.48
C VAL A 104 35.47 15.55 15.55
N LEU A 105 34.55 14.59 15.50
CA LEU A 105 33.47 14.45 16.47
C LEU A 105 33.82 13.36 17.51
N TRP A 106 33.83 13.76 18.77
CA TRP A 106 33.85 12.86 19.92
C TRP A 106 32.48 12.82 20.55
N SER A 107 31.97 11.64 20.88
CA SER A 107 30.65 11.50 21.52
C SER A 107 30.67 10.51 22.69
N THR A 108 29.81 10.75 23.68
CA THR A 108 29.49 9.76 24.73
C THR A 108 28.73 8.55 24.20
N ASN A 109 28.09 8.68 23.03
CA ASN A 109 27.43 7.57 22.36
C ASN A 109 28.40 6.67 21.58
N LYS A 110 29.67 7.06 21.45
CA LYS A 110 30.69 6.22 20.83
C LYS A 110 31.24 5.20 21.82
N ILE A 111 31.20 3.93 21.42
CA ILE A 111 31.66 2.82 22.25
C ILE A 111 33.20 2.74 22.20
N PRO A 112 33.91 2.73 23.34
CA PRO A 112 35.35 2.50 23.39
C PRO A 112 35.74 1.16 22.80
N ASP A 113 36.89 1.16 22.14
CA ASP A 113 37.51 -0.06 21.66
C ASP A 113 37.85 -1.02 22.82
N GLN A 114 37.71 -2.34 22.59
CA GLN A 114 37.95 -3.38 23.60
C GLN A 114 39.36 -3.31 24.21
N SER A 115 40.35 -2.82 23.45
CA SER A 115 41.73 -2.63 23.91
C SER A 115 41.91 -1.46 24.90
N VAL A 116 40.94 -0.54 24.98
CA VAL A 116 40.95 0.64 25.88
C VAL A 116 39.77 0.68 26.87
N GLN A 117 38.99 -0.40 26.94
CA GLN A 117 37.74 -0.55 27.74
C GLN A 117 37.84 -0.35 29.26
N LEU A 118 39.03 -0.09 29.83
CA LEU A 118 39.15 0.30 31.24
C LEU A 118 38.44 1.63 31.55
N TYR A 119 38.13 2.42 30.52
CA TYR A 119 37.36 3.65 30.59
C TYR A 119 36.12 3.50 29.70
N ARG A 120 34.95 3.37 30.32
CA ARG A 120 33.66 3.39 29.62
C ARG A 120 33.28 4.83 29.25
N PRO A 121 32.48 5.07 28.19
CA PRO A 121 31.85 6.37 28.04
C PRO A 121 30.92 6.52 29.24
N ASP A 122 30.99 7.68 29.86
CA ASP A 122 30.32 7.98 31.12
C ASP A 122 30.09 9.47 31.07
N GLY A 123 28.94 9.94 31.51
CA GLY A 123 28.68 11.34 31.56
C GLY A 123 27.37 11.62 32.21
N VAL A 124 27.32 12.73 32.94
CA VAL A 124 26.08 13.24 33.52
C VAL A 124 26.05 14.72 33.29
N VAL A 125 24.90 15.22 32.84
CA VAL A 125 24.55 16.63 32.95
C VAL A 125 23.49 16.78 34.04
N SER A 126 23.73 17.73 34.93
CA SER A 126 22.84 18.08 36.04
C SER A 126 22.33 19.49 35.83
N ILE A 127 21.01 19.65 35.81
CA ILE A 127 20.32 20.93 35.85
C ILE A 127 19.94 21.20 37.31
N VAL A 128 20.62 22.16 37.94
CA VAL A 128 20.50 22.45 39.39
C VAL A 128 19.60 23.65 39.65
N ASP A 129 19.56 24.60 38.72
CA ASP A 129 18.66 25.73 38.79
C ASP A 129 18.16 26.09 37.38
N GLY A 130 16.86 26.31 37.29
CA GLY A 130 16.12 26.50 36.05
C GLY A 130 14.77 27.09 36.37
N SER A 131 14.66 28.41 36.33
CA SER A 131 13.37 29.08 36.45
C SER A 131 12.81 29.30 35.05
N LEU A 132 11.68 28.64 34.73
CA LEU A 132 10.88 28.96 33.54
C LEU A 132 10.41 30.44 33.56
N GLU A 133 10.36 31.07 34.75
CA GLU A 133 10.02 32.50 34.89
C GLU A 133 11.20 33.43 34.56
N GLU A 134 12.46 32.98 34.72
CA GLU A 134 13.67 33.80 34.44
C GLU A 134 14.41 33.42 33.15
N GLY A 135 14.02 32.31 32.49
CA GLY A 135 14.54 31.93 31.17
C GLY A 135 16.02 31.57 31.14
N LYS A 136 16.57 31.05 32.25
CA LYS A 136 18.01 30.70 32.37
C LYS A 136 18.21 29.30 32.95
N LEU A 137 19.30 28.65 32.53
CA LEU A 137 19.76 27.35 33.04
C LEU A 137 21.12 27.47 33.74
N SER A 138 21.25 26.76 34.86
CA SER A 138 22.50 26.57 35.59
C SER A 138 22.67 25.12 36.02
N GLY A 139 23.91 24.67 36.04
CA GLY A 139 24.20 23.29 36.37
C GLY A 139 25.63 22.87 36.10
N HIS A 140 25.83 21.57 36.16
CA HIS A 140 27.14 20.94 36.10
C HIS A 140 27.12 19.80 35.11
N PHE A 141 28.27 19.49 34.52
CA PHE A 141 28.40 18.33 33.67
C PHE A 141 29.78 17.72 33.77
N TYR A 142 29.88 16.44 33.48
CA TYR A 142 31.14 15.78 33.15
C TYR A 142 30.82 14.75 32.07
N PHE A 143 31.81 14.43 31.23
CA PHE A 143 31.69 13.31 30.33
C PHE A 143 33.04 12.80 29.82
N ASN A 144 33.06 11.53 29.44
CA ASN A 144 34.09 10.89 28.65
C ASN A 144 33.51 10.55 27.29
N ALA A 145 34.06 11.17 26.24
CA ALA A 145 33.63 10.98 24.87
C ALA A 145 34.76 10.35 24.05
N PHE A 146 34.42 9.45 23.13
CA PHE A 146 35.39 8.74 22.29
C PHE A 146 35.37 9.29 20.87
N ASN A 147 36.51 9.22 20.19
CA ASN A 147 36.62 9.59 18.78
C ASN A 147 35.96 8.53 17.87
N PRO A 148 35.84 8.76 16.55
CA PRO A 148 35.22 7.80 15.63
C PRO A 148 35.81 6.38 15.68
N THR A 149 37.09 6.24 16.02
CA THR A 149 37.73 4.91 16.09
C THR A 149 37.57 4.21 17.43
N GLY A 150 36.99 4.86 18.45
CA GLY A 150 36.90 4.32 19.82
C GLY A 150 38.23 4.17 20.56
N LEU A 151 39.37 4.49 19.93
CA LEU A 151 40.73 4.25 20.44
C LEU A 151 41.25 5.38 21.34
N THR A 152 40.68 6.58 21.20
CA THR A 152 41.09 7.74 21.99
C THR A 152 39.86 8.41 22.58
N SER A 153 40.02 8.91 23.79
CA SER A 153 38.97 9.63 24.51
C SER A 153 39.39 11.04 24.85
N ILE A 154 38.38 11.88 25.03
CA ILE A 154 38.49 13.15 25.71
C ILE A 154 37.67 13.11 26.99
N SER A 155 38.22 13.69 28.06
CA SER A 155 37.58 13.73 29.37
C SER A 155 37.32 15.18 29.77
N ILE A 156 36.05 15.50 29.95
CA ILE A 156 35.60 16.69 30.65
C ILE A 156 35.29 16.27 32.09
N THR A 157 36.16 16.64 33.02
CA THR A 157 36.09 16.14 34.41
C THR A 157 35.26 17.03 35.32
N LYS A 158 35.17 18.34 35.01
CA LYS A 158 34.36 19.33 35.73
C LYS A 158 33.87 20.41 34.78
N GLY A 159 32.61 20.37 34.42
CA GLY A 159 31.91 21.38 33.63
C GLY A 159 30.91 22.15 34.49
N VAL A 160 30.82 23.46 34.26
CA VAL A 160 29.84 24.35 34.87
C VAL A 160 29.25 25.24 33.78
N PHE A 161 27.93 25.30 33.75
CA PHE A 161 27.20 26.37 33.07
C PHE A 161 26.39 27.13 34.09
N TYR A 162 26.45 28.45 34.04
CA TYR A 162 25.79 29.29 35.03
C TYR A 162 25.07 30.44 34.34
N ASN A 163 23.80 30.64 34.69
CA ASN A 163 22.94 31.72 34.20
C ASN A 163 22.89 31.84 32.66
N ILE A 164 22.93 30.71 31.95
CA ILE A 164 22.83 30.70 30.47
C ILE A 164 21.37 30.94 30.08
N PRO A 165 21.04 32.01 29.33
CA PRO A 165 19.70 32.21 28.83
C PRO A 165 19.36 31.13 27.80
N PHE A 166 18.14 30.60 27.86
CA PHE A 166 17.65 29.65 26.86
C PHE A 166 16.55 30.25 25.99
N THR A 167 16.44 29.75 24.77
CA THR A 167 15.33 30.03 23.85
C THR A 167 14.39 28.84 23.75
N THR A 168 13.11 29.08 23.48
CA THR A 168 12.16 28.04 23.09
C THR A 168 11.99 28.02 21.57
N GLY A 169 11.98 26.84 20.98
CA GLY A 169 11.86 26.67 19.53
C GLY A 169 12.00 25.20 19.12
N PRO A 170 11.66 24.85 17.87
CA PRO A 170 11.74 23.47 17.39
C PRO A 170 13.16 22.91 17.55
N THR A 171 13.27 21.63 17.86
CA THR A 171 14.56 20.94 17.92
C THR A 171 15.32 21.09 16.61
N THR A 172 16.61 21.34 16.72
CA THR A 172 17.54 20.70 15.81
C THR A 172 17.56 19.22 16.20
N ASN A 173 16.95 18.34 15.39
CA ASN A 173 17.08 16.90 15.60
C ASN A 173 18.56 16.52 15.47
N TYR A 174 19.13 16.00 16.55
CA TYR A 174 20.48 15.50 16.56
C TYR A 174 20.46 14.01 16.27
N PHE A 175 21.27 13.57 15.32
CA PHE A 175 21.38 12.18 14.94
C PHE A 175 22.23 11.43 15.98
N THR A 176 21.66 10.42 16.60
CA THR A 176 22.28 9.59 17.65
C THR A 176 22.68 8.21 17.13
N CYS A 177 23.36 7.43 17.97
CA CYS A 177 23.65 6.03 17.63
C CYS A 177 22.37 5.19 17.53
N VAL A 178 21.37 5.43 18.39
CA VAL A 178 20.07 4.73 18.34
C VAL A 178 19.34 5.04 17.04
N ASP A 179 19.37 6.30 16.57
CA ASP A 179 18.79 6.68 15.28
C ASP A 179 19.49 5.98 14.11
N ALA A 180 20.81 5.81 14.20
CA ALA A 180 21.60 5.07 13.21
C ALA A 180 21.22 3.58 13.19
N GLU A 181 21.00 2.96 14.35
CA GLU A 181 20.55 1.57 14.49
C GLU A 181 19.14 1.37 13.90
N ASP A 182 18.21 2.29 14.18
CA ASP A 182 16.87 2.26 13.60
C ASP A 182 16.90 2.42 12.07
N GLN A 183 17.74 3.33 11.54
CA GLN A 183 17.90 3.50 10.10
C GLN A 183 18.44 2.23 9.42
N VAL A 184 19.40 1.55 10.04
CA VAL A 184 19.92 0.25 9.58
C VAL A 184 18.82 -0.81 9.59
N GLN A 185 18.01 -0.87 10.64
CA GLN A 185 16.91 -1.83 10.72
C GLN A 185 15.88 -1.62 9.59
N GLN A 186 15.48 -0.37 9.34
CA GLN A 186 14.54 -0.05 8.25
C GLN A 186 15.12 -0.40 6.87
N ALA A 187 16.39 -0.03 6.62
CA ALA A 187 17.04 -0.32 5.35
C ALA A 187 17.27 -1.83 5.13
N MET A 188 17.55 -2.59 6.20
CA MET A 188 17.69 -4.05 6.14
C MET A 188 16.35 -4.73 5.82
N ILE A 189 15.24 -4.27 6.41
CA ILE A 189 13.91 -4.79 6.09
C ILE A 189 13.60 -4.56 4.61
N ALA A 190 13.84 -3.34 4.11
CA ALA A 190 13.62 -3.03 2.71
C ALA A 190 14.50 -3.88 1.77
N TYR A 191 15.79 -4.04 2.10
CA TYR A 191 16.71 -4.88 1.35
C TYR A 191 16.30 -6.37 1.32
N ASN A 192 15.80 -6.92 2.44
CA ASN A 192 15.40 -8.33 2.53
C ASN A 192 14.01 -8.62 1.95
N ASN A 193 13.10 -7.64 1.94
CA ASN A 193 11.73 -7.79 1.43
C ASN A 193 11.59 -7.46 -0.05
N ALA A 194 12.71 -7.24 -0.72
CA ALA A 194 12.72 -6.96 -2.13
C ALA A 194 12.58 -8.29 -2.88
N ASP A 195 11.33 -8.75 -2.96
CA ASP A 195 10.94 -9.88 -3.77
C ASP A 195 11.05 -9.51 -5.26
N LEU A 196 11.44 -10.48 -6.09
CA LEU A 196 11.64 -10.35 -7.55
C LEU A 196 12.17 -8.96 -7.95
N MET A 197 13.40 -8.69 -7.54
CA MET A 197 14.04 -7.40 -7.75
C MET A 197 14.40 -7.19 -9.21
N ASP A 198 13.76 -6.19 -9.80
CA ASP A 198 14.39 -5.34 -10.81
C ASP A 198 15.81 -4.98 -10.33
N SER A 199 16.79 -5.21 -11.21
CA SER A 199 18.20 -4.92 -10.97
C SER A 199 18.46 -3.52 -10.40
N ALA A 200 17.70 -2.50 -10.86
CA ALA A 200 17.85 -1.12 -10.40
C ALA A 200 17.34 -0.94 -8.97
N LEU A 201 16.20 -1.53 -8.63
CA LEU A 201 15.66 -1.52 -7.28
C LEU A 201 16.58 -2.29 -6.31
N PHE A 202 17.18 -3.40 -6.77
CA PHE A 202 18.18 -4.12 -5.98
C PHE A 202 19.35 -3.23 -5.59
N GLU A 203 19.95 -2.58 -6.59
CA GLU A 203 21.08 -1.71 -6.38
C GLU A 203 20.73 -0.56 -5.42
N GLN A 204 19.56 0.06 -5.57
CA GLN A 204 19.10 1.14 -4.72
C GLN A 204 18.98 0.69 -3.25
N LEU A 205 18.31 -0.43 -3.00
CA LEU A 205 18.07 -0.93 -1.64
C LEU A 205 19.35 -1.44 -0.98
N CYS A 206 20.21 -2.12 -1.75
CA CYS A 206 21.53 -2.54 -1.27
C CYS A 206 22.39 -1.32 -0.89
N ASN A 207 22.48 -0.31 -1.76
CA ASN A 207 23.22 0.92 -1.47
C ASN A 207 22.63 1.68 -0.28
N ALA A 208 21.30 1.73 -0.13
CA ALA A 208 20.66 2.33 1.03
C ALA A 208 21.05 1.61 2.33
N TYR A 209 21.07 0.28 2.32
CA TYR A 209 21.47 -0.52 3.47
C TYR A 209 22.96 -0.36 3.80
N VAL A 210 23.84 -0.40 2.79
CA VAL A 210 25.28 -0.14 2.96
C VAL A 210 25.55 1.27 3.52
N ASN A 211 24.84 2.28 3.02
CA ASN A 211 24.97 3.66 3.53
C ASN A 211 24.46 3.80 4.96
N ALA A 212 23.38 3.11 5.33
CA ALA A 212 22.90 3.07 6.72
C ALA A 212 23.95 2.42 7.64
N LEU A 213 24.59 1.32 7.21
CA LEU A 213 25.67 0.67 7.97
C LEU A 213 26.89 1.59 8.14
N TYR A 214 27.31 2.32 7.09
CA TYR A 214 28.37 3.33 7.23
C TYR A 214 28.00 4.45 8.20
N THR A 215 26.74 4.88 8.18
CA THR A 215 26.22 5.87 9.13
C THR A 215 26.28 5.31 10.56
N GLN A 216 25.94 4.04 10.76
CA GLN A 216 26.10 3.38 12.06
C GLN A 216 27.57 3.34 12.52
N ILE A 217 28.52 3.05 11.63
CA ILE A 217 29.97 3.14 11.95
C ILE A 217 30.35 4.55 12.39
N GLU A 218 29.83 5.59 11.72
CA GLU A 218 30.14 6.98 12.03
C GLU A 218 29.67 7.39 13.45
N TYR A 219 28.46 6.98 13.84
CA TYR A 219 27.82 7.41 15.09
C TYR A 219 28.02 6.46 16.27
N CYS A 220 28.11 5.16 16.02
CA CYS A 220 28.26 4.12 17.05
C CYS A 220 29.71 3.57 17.16
N GLY A 221 30.49 3.64 16.08
CA GLY A 221 31.79 3.00 15.96
C GLY A 221 31.70 1.52 15.54
N ASP A 222 32.83 0.91 15.15
CA ASP A 222 32.90 -0.52 14.75
C ASP A 222 34.16 -1.21 15.30
N VAL A 223 34.16 -1.44 16.60
CA VAL A 223 35.33 -1.94 17.35
C VAL A 223 35.80 -3.31 16.89
N ASN A 224 34.87 -4.21 16.56
CA ASN A 224 35.19 -5.59 16.19
C ASN A 224 35.29 -5.79 14.66
N GLY A 225 35.11 -4.73 13.88
CA GLY A 225 34.98 -4.83 12.42
C GLY A 225 33.72 -5.59 11.99
N THR A 226 32.74 -5.77 12.87
CA THR A 226 31.54 -6.57 12.60
C THR A 226 30.62 -5.87 11.62
N ILE A 227 30.46 -4.55 11.77
CA ILE A 227 29.63 -3.76 10.84
C ILE A 227 30.33 -3.69 9.48
N GLN A 228 31.64 -3.48 9.47
CA GLN A 228 32.44 -3.52 8.24
C GLN A 228 32.39 -4.90 7.55
N ALA A 229 32.43 -6.00 8.31
CA ALA A 229 32.29 -7.33 7.74
C ALA A 229 30.89 -7.55 7.11
N THR A 230 29.84 -6.99 7.70
CA THR A 230 28.50 -6.99 7.11
C THR A 230 28.46 -6.17 5.82
N ILE A 231 29.06 -4.98 5.80
CA ILE A 231 29.19 -4.16 4.59
C ILE A 231 29.93 -4.93 3.49
N ASP A 232 31.07 -5.54 3.82
CA ASP A 232 31.88 -6.31 2.88
C ASP A 232 31.11 -7.52 2.30
N GLN A 233 30.24 -8.14 3.11
CA GLN A 233 29.39 -9.24 2.67
C GLN A 233 28.25 -8.76 1.76
N VAL A 234 27.50 -7.73 2.17
CA VAL A 234 26.35 -7.19 1.42
C VAL A 234 26.83 -6.57 0.11
N ASN A 235 27.96 -5.89 0.14
CA ASN A 235 28.54 -5.19 -1.01
C ASN A 235 29.55 -6.05 -1.79
N ALA A 236 29.58 -7.38 -1.61
CA ALA A 236 30.58 -8.26 -2.21
C ALA A 236 30.60 -8.20 -3.74
N ASN A 237 29.44 -7.97 -4.37
CA ASN A 237 29.28 -7.79 -5.81
C ASN A 237 29.02 -6.32 -6.18
N ASN A 238 29.46 -5.38 -5.35
CA ASN A 238 29.23 -3.95 -5.57
C ASN A 238 27.74 -3.59 -5.69
N CYS A 239 26.90 -4.23 -4.86
CA CYS A 239 25.44 -4.10 -4.89
C CYS A 239 24.80 -4.44 -6.26
N GLN A 240 25.34 -5.43 -6.97
CA GLN A 240 24.77 -5.95 -8.21
C GLN A 240 24.32 -7.40 -8.03
N LEU A 241 23.23 -7.77 -8.71
CA LEU A 241 22.79 -9.16 -8.82
C LEU A 241 23.82 -10.00 -9.58
N THR A 242 23.99 -11.24 -9.17
CA THR A 242 24.78 -12.21 -9.93
C THR A 242 23.97 -12.77 -11.10
N CYS A 243 24.67 -13.30 -12.09
CA CYS A 243 24.04 -14.03 -13.19
C CYS A 243 23.12 -15.17 -12.69
N ASP A 244 23.52 -15.91 -11.65
CA ASP A 244 22.69 -16.98 -11.08
C ASP A 244 21.38 -16.46 -10.46
N GLN A 245 21.43 -15.27 -9.84
CA GLN A 245 20.24 -14.63 -9.26
C GLN A 245 19.30 -14.12 -10.35
N ILE A 246 19.83 -13.47 -11.38
CA ILE A 246 19.02 -12.99 -12.50
C ILE A 246 18.40 -14.16 -13.25
N ALA A 247 19.14 -15.24 -13.52
CA ALA A 247 18.58 -16.44 -14.13
C ALA A 247 17.45 -17.06 -13.31
N SER A 248 17.53 -16.98 -11.96
CA SER A 248 16.43 -17.40 -11.08
C SER A 248 15.22 -16.47 -11.22
N ASN A 249 15.43 -15.15 -11.25
CA ASN A 249 14.35 -14.18 -11.44
C ASN A 249 13.67 -14.37 -12.81
N THR A 250 14.44 -14.58 -13.88
CA THR A 250 13.92 -14.90 -15.21
C THR A 250 13.08 -16.17 -15.21
N SER A 251 13.53 -17.23 -14.51
CA SER A 251 12.77 -18.47 -14.40
C SER A 251 11.45 -18.28 -13.63
N THR A 252 11.42 -17.42 -12.62
CA THR A 252 10.19 -17.08 -11.91
C THR A 252 9.27 -16.25 -12.80
N ALA A 253 9.79 -15.23 -13.47
CA ALA A 253 9.01 -14.39 -14.39
C ALA A 253 8.39 -15.20 -15.53
N GLN A 254 9.12 -16.20 -16.07
CA GLN A 254 8.58 -17.16 -17.02
C GLN A 254 7.44 -17.98 -16.44
N SER A 255 7.60 -18.47 -15.20
CA SER A 255 6.54 -19.22 -14.53
C SER A 255 5.31 -18.35 -14.31
N ASP A 256 5.48 -17.08 -13.94
CA ASP A 256 4.38 -16.16 -13.72
C ASP A 256 3.67 -15.84 -15.05
N TYR A 257 4.41 -15.65 -16.14
CA TYR A 257 3.85 -15.49 -17.48
C TYR A 257 3.06 -16.73 -17.94
N ASN A 258 3.60 -17.93 -17.75
CA ASN A 258 2.92 -19.17 -18.13
C ASN A 258 1.65 -19.47 -17.30
N ASN A 259 1.46 -18.78 -16.17
CA ASN A 259 0.25 -18.88 -15.35
C ASN A 259 -0.52 -17.55 -15.34
N ALA A 260 -0.20 -16.66 -16.28
CA ALA A 260 -0.91 -15.41 -16.41
C ALA A 260 -2.35 -15.67 -16.85
N THR A 261 -3.21 -14.75 -16.50
CA THR A 261 -4.62 -14.74 -16.91
C THR A 261 -4.82 -13.54 -17.82
N LEU A 262 -5.95 -13.46 -18.53
CA LEU A 262 -6.21 -12.40 -19.50
C LEU A 262 -5.88 -11.01 -18.92
N GLY A 263 -6.44 -10.70 -17.74
CA GLY A 263 -6.25 -9.41 -17.07
C GLY A 263 -4.82 -9.07 -16.60
N ASN A 264 -3.83 -9.95 -16.76
CA ASN A 264 -2.42 -9.64 -16.46
C ASN A 264 -1.40 -10.19 -17.46
N THR A 265 -1.83 -10.81 -18.56
CA THR A 265 -0.93 -11.49 -19.51
C THR A 265 0.09 -10.54 -20.11
N ILE A 266 -0.33 -9.37 -20.59
CA ILE A 266 0.56 -8.33 -21.14
C ILE A 266 1.62 -7.90 -20.11
N ASP A 267 1.20 -7.66 -18.86
CA ASP A 267 2.09 -7.25 -17.77
C ASP A 267 3.12 -8.35 -17.44
N MET A 268 2.67 -9.60 -17.35
CA MET A 268 3.54 -10.73 -17.03
C MET A 268 4.51 -11.03 -18.18
N CYS A 269 4.05 -10.92 -19.42
CA CYS A 269 4.84 -11.08 -20.64
C CYS A 269 5.94 -10.00 -20.72
N THR A 270 5.56 -8.73 -20.55
CA THR A 270 6.49 -7.59 -20.53
C THR A 270 7.53 -7.74 -19.43
N ARG A 271 7.12 -8.19 -18.24
CA ARG A 271 8.03 -8.47 -17.13
C ARG A 271 9.00 -9.62 -17.45
N TYR A 272 8.54 -10.65 -18.14
CA TYR A 272 9.42 -11.73 -18.59
C TYR A 272 10.46 -11.24 -19.60
N ILE A 273 10.07 -10.43 -20.58
CA ILE A 273 10.98 -9.76 -21.53
C ILE A 273 12.02 -8.90 -20.79
N GLN A 274 11.60 -8.16 -19.76
CA GLN A 274 12.52 -7.36 -18.95
C GLN A 274 13.63 -8.23 -18.34
N TYR A 275 13.27 -9.34 -17.68
CA TYR A 275 14.26 -10.22 -17.06
C TYR A 275 15.15 -10.96 -18.07
N LEU A 276 14.61 -11.30 -19.25
CA LEU A 276 15.43 -11.83 -20.35
C LEU A 276 16.49 -10.82 -20.79
N ASN A 277 16.12 -9.55 -20.96
CA ASN A 277 17.07 -8.47 -21.28
C ASN A 277 18.13 -8.28 -20.19
N GLU A 278 17.72 -8.24 -18.92
CA GLU A 278 18.67 -8.13 -17.79
C GLU A 278 19.66 -9.32 -17.74
N GLN A 279 19.17 -10.51 -18.07
CA GLN A 279 20.00 -11.71 -18.17
C GLN A 279 20.98 -11.61 -19.33
N ILE A 280 20.56 -11.13 -20.50
CA ILE A 280 21.45 -10.89 -21.65
C ILE A 280 22.54 -9.87 -21.25
N ASP A 281 22.18 -8.78 -20.60
CA ASP A 281 23.12 -7.72 -20.23
C ASP A 281 24.16 -8.18 -19.20
N THR A 282 23.75 -9.01 -18.24
CA THR A 282 24.62 -9.43 -17.13
C THR A 282 25.37 -10.73 -17.41
N CYS A 283 24.70 -11.73 -17.99
CA CYS A 283 25.26 -13.05 -18.26
C CYS A 283 25.85 -13.18 -19.67
N GLY A 284 25.39 -12.35 -20.61
CA GLY A 284 25.66 -12.47 -22.04
C GLY A 284 24.79 -13.53 -22.73
N ASP A 285 24.57 -13.35 -24.02
CA ASP A 285 23.89 -14.32 -24.89
C ASP A 285 24.74 -14.63 -26.14
N PRO A 286 25.76 -15.48 -26.01
CA PRO A 286 26.69 -15.75 -27.11
C PRO A 286 26.09 -16.57 -28.27
N ASN A 287 24.98 -17.28 -28.02
CA ASN A 287 24.31 -18.10 -29.02
C ASN A 287 23.10 -17.40 -29.65
N GLY A 288 22.59 -16.34 -29.02
CA GLY A 288 21.33 -15.69 -29.40
C GLY A 288 20.10 -16.45 -28.90
N ASP A 289 20.27 -17.37 -27.95
CA ASP A 289 19.18 -18.23 -27.49
C ASP A 289 18.14 -17.42 -26.69
N LEU A 290 18.59 -16.44 -25.89
CA LEU A 290 17.69 -15.57 -25.11
C LEU A 290 17.05 -14.51 -25.99
N GLN A 291 17.82 -13.92 -26.92
CA GLN A 291 17.28 -12.95 -27.88
C GLN A 291 16.21 -13.61 -28.76
N ALA A 292 16.40 -14.86 -29.18
CA ALA A 292 15.39 -15.59 -29.94
C ALA A 292 14.10 -15.84 -29.14
N ILE A 293 14.15 -15.95 -27.81
CA ILE A 293 12.93 -16.02 -27.00
C ILE A 293 12.21 -14.67 -27.03
N ILE A 294 12.93 -13.56 -26.81
CA ILE A 294 12.36 -12.21 -26.87
C ILE A 294 11.73 -11.94 -28.24
N ASP A 295 12.42 -12.29 -29.33
CA ASP A 295 11.95 -12.04 -30.70
C ASP A 295 10.68 -12.82 -31.07
N ASN A 296 10.34 -13.88 -30.33
CA ASN A 296 9.14 -14.70 -30.54
C ASN A 296 8.07 -14.49 -29.46
N LEU A 297 8.33 -13.66 -28.44
CA LEU A 297 7.31 -13.30 -27.47
C LEU A 297 6.48 -12.16 -28.04
N ASP A 298 5.21 -12.43 -28.28
CA ASP A 298 4.22 -11.40 -28.52
C ASP A 298 3.58 -11.02 -27.18
N CYS A 299 3.65 -9.75 -26.83
CA CYS A 299 2.99 -9.18 -25.66
C CYS A 299 2.06 -8.03 -26.09
N GLY A 300 1.71 -7.98 -27.37
CA GLY A 300 0.82 -7.00 -27.97
C GLY A 300 -0.65 -7.35 -27.82
N ASP A 301 -1.42 -6.43 -28.37
CA ASP A 301 -2.87 -6.32 -28.45
C ASP A 301 -3.03 -5.32 -29.62
N ASP A 302 -3.26 -5.87 -30.82
CA ASP A 302 -2.99 -5.18 -32.10
C ASP A 302 -4.15 -4.26 -32.52
N ASP A 303 -5.40 -4.62 -32.22
CA ASP A 303 -6.62 -3.79 -32.32
C ASP A 303 -6.87 -2.92 -31.08
N GLY A 304 -6.41 -3.34 -29.90
CA GLY A 304 -6.58 -2.61 -28.64
C GLY A 304 -7.92 -2.88 -27.95
N ASP A 305 -8.55 -4.02 -28.21
CA ASP A 305 -9.83 -4.44 -27.62
C ASP A 305 -9.70 -4.95 -26.16
N GLY A 306 -8.47 -5.25 -25.72
CA GLY A 306 -8.16 -5.77 -24.39
C GLY A 306 -7.89 -7.27 -24.33
N VAL A 307 -8.05 -7.99 -25.44
CA VAL A 307 -7.66 -9.37 -25.66
C VAL A 307 -6.25 -9.38 -26.28
N PRO A 308 -5.24 -9.96 -25.61
CA PRO A 308 -3.91 -10.01 -26.20
C PRO A 308 -3.84 -11.01 -27.35
N ASN A 309 -3.11 -10.68 -28.42
CA ASN A 309 -2.79 -11.54 -29.57
C ASN A 309 -2.53 -13.02 -29.21
N SER A 310 -1.83 -13.27 -28.10
CA SER A 310 -1.50 -14.64 -27.65
C SER A 310 -2.68 -15.48 -27.15
N VAL A 311 -3.78 -14.82 -26.77
CA VAL A 311 -5.03 -15.44 -26.32
C VAL A 311 -5.95 -15.71 -27.52
N GLU A 312 -5.89 -14.85 -28.52
CA GLU A 312 -6.66 -14.94 -29.76
C GLU A 312 -6.14 -16.02 -30.72
N ASP A 313 -4.99 -16.63 -30.43
CA ASP A 313 -4.55 -17.91 -31.01
C ASP A 313 -5.42 -19.06 -30.46
N LEU A 314 -6.69 -19.10 -30.85
CA LEU A 314 -7.72 -20.02 -30.33
C LEU A 314 -7.27 -21.48 -30.40
N ASN A 315 -6.52 -21.83 -31.45
CA ASN A 315 -6.06 -23.20 -31.68
C ASN A 315 -4.61 -23.47 -31.20
N ASN A 316 -3.92 -22.46 -30.68
CA ASN A 316 -2.55 -22.51 -30.13
C ASN A 316 -1.50 -23.03 -31.13
N ASP A 317 -1.62 -22.72 -32.42
CA ASP A 317 -0.65 -23.11 -33.46
C ASP A 317 0.36 -22.01 -33.82
N GLY A 318 0.15 -20.80 -33.30
CA GLY A 318 0.98 -19.61 -33.48
C GLY A 318 0.77 -18.88 -34.80
N ASP A 319 -0.31 -19.17 -35.53
CA ASP A 319 -0.70 -18.49 -36.77
C ASP A 319 -2.03 -17.73 -36.59
N LEU A 320 -1.96 -16.57 -35.94
CA LEU A 320 -3.07 -15.63 -35.69
C LEU A 320 -3.86 -15.23 -36.94
N SER A 321 -3.32 -15.46 -38.15
CA SER A 321 -3.99 -15.07 -39.39
C SER A 321 -5.07 -16.05 -39.84
N ASN A 322 -5.26 -17.14 -39.10
CA ASN A 322 -6.23 -18.19 -39.42
C ASN A 322 -7.34 -18.38 -38.37
N ASP A 323 -7.25 -17.66 -37.26
CA ASP A 323 -8.29 -17.53 -36.24
C ASP A 323 -9.12 -16.28 -36.61
N ASP A 324 -10.35 -16.52 -37.07
CA ASP A 324 -11.26 -15.57 -37.74
C ASP A 324 -12.67 -16.10 -37.42
N THR A 325 -13.24 -15.65 -36.30
CA THR A 325 -14.46 -16.22 -35.67
C THR A 325 -15.68 -16.02 -36.56
N ASP A 326 -15.89 -14.82 -37.08
CA ASP A 326 -17.02 -14.45 -37.94
C ASP A 326 -16.83 -14.80 -39.44
N ALA A 327 -15.58 -15.08 -39.85
CA ALA A 327 -15.16 -15.36 -41.22
C ALA A 327 -15.30 -14.17 -42.20
N ASP A 328 -15.15 -12.92 -41.76
CA ASP A 328 -15.20 -11.73 -42.62
C ASP A 328 -13.91 -11.41 -43.39
N LEU A 329 -12.83 -12.17 -43.09
CA LEU A 329 -11.44 -12.03 -43.56
C LEU A 329 -10.55 -11.08 -42.76
N ASN A 330 -10.97 -10.64 -41.60
CA ASN A 330 -10.21 -9.95 -40.59
C ASN A 330 -9.99 -10.89 -39.40
N PRO A 331 -8.77 -11.42 -39.21
CA PRO A 331 -8.51 -12.33 -38.10
C PRO A 331 -8.64 -11.61 -36.75
N ASN A 332 -9.07 -12.32 -35.71
CA ASN A 332 -9.44 -11.76 -34.39
C ASN A 332 -8.47 -10.68 -33.87
N HIS A 333 -7.16 -10.96 -33.83
CA HIS A 333 -6.12 -9.98 -33.38
C HIS A 333 -5.98 -8.67 -34.18
N LEU A 334 -6.86 -8.44 -35.16
CA LEU A 334 -6.96 -7.22 -35.94
C LEU A 334 -8.42 -6.76 -36.09
N ASP A 335 -9.36 -7.43 -35.45
CA ASP A 335 -10.78 -7.11 -35.38
C ASP A 335 -11.11 -6.48 -34.03
N ASP A 336 -12.05 -5.53 -34.03
CA ASP A 336 -12.55 -4.93 -32.79
C ASP A 336 -13.94 -5.47 -32.37
N ASP A 337 -14.50 -6.34 -33.20
CA ASP A 337 -15.81 -7.01 -33.10
C ASP A 337 -15.64 -8.42 -33.67
N ASP A 338 -15.03 -9.31 -32.87
CA ASP A 338 -14.52 -10.61 -33.32
C ASP A 338 -15.58 -11.56 -33.91
N ASP A 339 -16.83 -11.43 -33.49
CA ASP A 339 -17.96 -12.27 -33.91
C ASP A 339 -18.99 -11.54 -34.81
N ASP A 340 -18.77 -10.25 -35.11
CA ASP A 340 -19.57 -9.38 -36.01
C ASP A 340 -21.06 -9.35 -35.61
N ASP A 341 -21.31 -9.37 -34.30
CA ASP A 341 -22.64 -9.25 -33.70
C ASP A 341 -23.08 -7.77 -33.61
N GLY A 342 -22.11 -6.84 -33.68
CA GLY A 342 -22.30 -5.39 -33.67
C GLY A 342 -22.02 -4.72 -32.32
N ILE A 343 -21.60 -5.49 -31.33
CA ILE A 343 -21.06 -5.08 -30.04
C ILE A 343 -19.53 -5.22 -30.15
N LEU A 344 -18.79 -4.32 -29.50
CA LEU A 344 -17.33 -4.40 -29.56
C LEU A 344 -16.86 -5.44 -28.55
N THR A 345 -15.90 -6.27 -28.94
CA THR A 345 -15.24 -7.23 -28.05
C THR A 345 -14.79 -6.58 -26.74
N SER A 346 -14.31 -5.33 -26.79
CA SER A 346 -13.90 -4.58 -25.60
C SER A 346 -15.01 -4.21 -24.61
N ASP A 347 -16.25 -4.14 -25.08
CA ASP A 347 -17.45 -3.84 -24.30
C ASP A 347 -18.06 -5.13 -23.70
N GLU A 348 -17.89 -6.28 -24.36
CA GLU A 348 -18.29 -7.61 -23.86
C GLU A 348 -17.23 -8.26 -22.96
N LEU A 349 -15.98 -7.81 -23.04
CA LEU A 349 -14.86 -8.40 -22.31
C LEU A 349 -15.03 -8.32 -20.79
N ASN A 350 -15.65 -9.35 -20.24
CA ASN A 350 -15.83 -9.59 -18.83
C ASN A 350 -14.80 -10.66 -18.35
N LEU A 351 -14.46 -10.58 -17.06
CA LEU A 351 -13.48 -11.50 -16.47
C LEU A 351 -14.09 -12.27 -15.31
N ASP A 352 -13.87 -13.58 -15.31
CA ASP A 352 -14.24 -14.45 -14.20
C ASP A 352 -13.47 -14.11 -12.89
N ALA A 353 -13.83 -14.77 -11.78
CA ALA A 353 -13.15 -14.57 -10.50
C ALA A 353 -11.65 -14.95 -10.52
N ASN A 354 -11.21 -15.66 -11.56
CA ASN A 354 -9.83 -16.06 -11.79
C ASN A 354 -9.08 -15.11 -12.74
N GLY A 355 -9.77 -14.18 -13.41
CA GLY A 355 -9.21 -13.24 -14.36
C GLY A 355 -9.05 -13.78 -15.79
N ASN A 356 -9.77 -14.86 -16.14
CA ASN A 356 -9.92 -15.37 -17.51
C ASN A 356 -11.16 -14.73 -18.17
N PRO A 357 -11.32 -14.79 -19.50
CA PRO A 357 -12.60 -14.46 -20.13
C PRO A 357 -13.74 -15.23 -19.46
N ALA A 358 -14.90 -14.59 -19.28
CA ALA A 358 -16.08 -15.34 -18.85
C ALA A 358 -16.62 -16.21 -20.01
N ASP A 359 -17.54 -17.09 -19.62
CA ASP A 359 -18.18 -18.15 -20.41
C ASP A 359 -19.47 -18.44 -19.63
N THR A 360 -20.47 -17.58 -19.86
CA THR A 360 -21.65 -17.39 -19.00
C THR A 360 -22.53 -18.63 -18.99
N ASP A 361 -22.80 -19.19 -20.16
CA ASP A 361 -23.58 -20.41 -20.34
C ASP A 361 -22.75 -21.72 -20.20
N MET A 362 -21.42 -21.62 -20.17
CA MET A 362 -20.46 -22.71 -20.06
C MET A 362 -20.41 -23.65 -21.28
N ASP A 363 -20.68 -23.19 -22.49
CA ASP A 363 -20.52 -24.00 -23.70
C ASP A 363 -19.05 -24.14 -24.16
N GLY A 364 -18.18 -23.27 -23.64
CA GLY A 364 -16.75 -23.23 -23.92
C GLY A 364 -16.33 -22.23 -25.01
N ILE A 365 -17.25 -21.41 -25.49
CA ILE A 365 -17.01 -20.18 -26.24
C ILE A 365 -16.96 -19.03 -25.21
N PRO A 366 -15.90 -18.21 -25.18
CA PRO A 366 -15.90 -17.03 -24.33
C PRO A 366 -16.98 -16.03 -24.74
N ASP A 367 -17.57 -15.33 -23.77
CA ASP A 367 -18.65 -14.36 -23.98
C ASP A 367 -18.38 -13.40 -25.16
N TYR A 368 -17.18 -12.79 -25.24
CA TYR A 368 -16.82 -11.86 -26.32
C TYR A 368 -16.68 -12.48 -27.74
N LEU A 369 -16.93 -13.79 -27.89
CA LEU A 369 -16.93 -14.54 -29.14
C LEU A 369 -18.25 -15.30 -29.34
N ASP A 370 -19.21 -15.14 -28.44
CA ASP A 370 -20.48 -15.84 -28.43
C ASP A 370 -21.62 -14.88 -28.77
N LEU A 371 -22.45 -15.28 -29.73
CA LEU A 371 -23.52 -14.44 -30.27
C LEU A 371 -24.79 -14.44 -29.39
N ASP A 372 -24.77 -15.20 -28.30
CA ASP A 372 -25.88 -15.56 -27.42
C ASP A 372 -25.25 -16.09 -26.10
N GLU A 373 -24.70 -15.18 -25.27
CA GLU A 373 -23.79 -15.55 -24.18
C GLU A 373 -24.43 -16.32 -23.03
N ASP A 374 -25.74 -16.27 -22.89
CA ASP A 374 -26.51 -17.05 -21.92
C ASP A 374 -27.21 -18.27 -22.53
N ASN A 375 -27.19 -18.36 -23.87
CA ASN A 375 -27.71 -19.44 -24.70
C ASN A 375 -29.23 -19.67 -24.49
N ASP A 376 -29.96 -18.60 -24.26
CA ASP A 376 -31.42 -18.58 -24.17
C ASP A 376 -32.10 -18.61 -25.57
N GLY A 377 -31.33 -18.49 -26.64
CA GLY A 377 -31.82 -18.57 -28.02
C GLY A 377 -32.25 -17.22 -28.62
N ILE A 378 -32.04 -16.12 -27.90
CA ILE A 378 -32.18 -14.74 -28.32
C ILE A 378 -30.77 -14.17 -28.43
N PRO A 379 -30.32 -13.75 -29.63
CA PRO A 379 -28.98 -13.20 -29.76
C PRO A 379 -28.81 -11.92 -28.94
N THR A 380 -27.64 -11.74 -28.35
CA THR A 380 -27.19 -10.58 -27.57
C THR A 380 -27.58 -9.24 -28.21
N ALA A 381 -27.27 -9.09 -29.49
CA ALA A 381 -27.56 -7.89 -30.26
C ALA A 381 -29.07 -7.60 -30.44
N ASP A 382 -29.94 -8.61 -30.32
CA ASP A 382 -31.39 -8.49 -30.42
C ASP A 382 -32.06 -8.14 -29.05
N GLU A 383 -31.30 -8.14 -27.95
CA GLU A 383 -31.76 -7.82 -26.58
C GLU A 383 -31.64 -6.34 -26.20
N ASP A 384 -31.49 -5.46 -27.20
CA ASP A 384 -31.62 -4.00 -27.07
C ASP A 384 -33.11 -3.59 -27.00
N VAL A 385 -33.74 -3.93 -25.87
CA VAL A 385 -35.17 -3.74 -25.59
C VAL A 385 -35.58 -2.29 -25.81
N ASP A 386 -34.80 -1.32 -25.32
CA ASP A 386 -35.12 0.11 -25.41
C ASP A 386 -34.72 0.77 -26.75
N ASN A 387 -34.01 0.01 -27.61
CA ASN A 387 -33.53 0.39 -28.94
C ASN A 387 -32.58 1.61 -28.92
N ASP A 388 -31.75 1.76 -27.88
CA ASP A 388 -30.73 2.80 -27.79
C ASP A 388 -29.39 2.43 -28.45
N GLY A 389 -29.25 1.17 -28.84
CA GLY A 389 -28.09 0.59 -29.49
C GLY A 389 -27.06 0.03 -28.52
N ASN A 390 -27.46 -0.31 -27.28
CA ASN A 390 -26.60 -0.94 -26.29
C ASN A 390 -27.36 -2.02 -25.49
N PRO A 391 -27.37 -3.28 -25.95
CA PRO A 391 -28.06 -4.38 -25.24
C PRO A 391 -27.47 -4.64 -23.85
N LEU A 392 -26.18 -4.33 -23.64
CA LEU A 392 -25.43 -4.58 -22.41
C LEU A 392 -25.93 -3.83 -21.15
N ASN A 393 -26.99 -3.01 -21.26
CA ASN A 393 -27.56 -2.27 -20.14
C ASN A 393 -29.04 -2.49 -19.88
N ASP A 394 -29.68 -3.36 -20.64
CA ASP A 394 -31.09 -3.67 -20.48
C ASP A 394 -31.23 -4.81 -19.46
N ASP A 395 -32.20 -4.67 -18.55
CA ASP A 395 -32.41 -5.47 -17.33
C ASP A 395 -33.91 -5.38 -17.02
N THR A 396 -34.68 -6.31 -17.59
CA THR A 396 -36.14 -6.25 -17.65
C THR A 396 -36.76 -6.42 -16.26
N ASP A 397 -36.29 -7.40 -15.47
CA ASP A 397 -36.82 -7.70 -14.15
C ASP A 397 -36.20 -6.82 -13.02
N GLY A 398 -35.05 -6.21 -13.27
CA GLY A 398 -34.35 -5.31 -12.36
C GLY A 398 -33.57 -6.04 -11.25
N ASP A 399 -33.20 -7.30 -11.43
CA ASP A 399 -32.44 -8.09 -10.45
C ASP A 399 -30.93 -7.72 -10.43
N GLY A 400 -30.47 -7.06 -11.49
CA GLY A 400 -29.11 -6.57 -11.69
C GLY A 400 -28.21 -7.47 -12.55
N ILE A 401 -28.75 -8.52 -13.17
CA ILE A 401 -28.18 -9.25 -14.31
C ILE A 401 -28.80 -8.66 -15.57
N PRO A 402 -28.01 -8.13 -16.52
CA PRO A 402 -28.55 -7.68 -17.80
C PRO A 402 -29.11 -8.85 -18.61
N ASN A 403 -30.11 -8.60 -19.45
CA ASN A 403 -30.82 -9.60 -20.24
C ASN A 403 -29.90 -10.57 -20.98
N TYR A 404 -28.89 -10.06 -21.69
CA TYR A 404 -27.92 -10.89 -22.42
C TYR A 404 -27.07 -11.86 -21.58
N LEU A 405 -27.18 -11.80 -20.25
CA LEU A 405 -26.56 -12.72 -19.30
C LEU A 405 -27.60 -13.41 -18.38
N ASP A 406 -28.89 -13.22 -18.64
CA ASP A 406 -30.02 -13.69 -17.84
C ASP A 406 -30.98 -14.57 -18.63
N ASN A 407 -30.99 -15.86 -18.30
CA ASN A 407 -31.74 -16.87 -19.04
C ASN A 407 -33.27 -16.87 -18.76
N ASP A 408 -33.76 -15.88 -18.00
CA ASP A 408 -35.14 -15.66 -17.50
C ASP A 408 -35.35 -14.14 -17.36
N ASP A 409 -35.36 -13.46 -18.50
CA ASP A 409 -35.25 -12.00 -18.66
C ASP A 409 -36.22 -11.18 -17.81
N ASP A 410 -37.46 -11.63 -17.71
CA ASP A 410 -38.53 -10.93 -16.99
C ASP A 410 -38.77 -11.48 -15.57
N GLY A 411 -38.03 -12.54 -15.20
CA GLY A 411 -37.99 -13.15 -13.88
C GLY A 411 -39.30 -13.84 -13.48
N ASP A 412 -40.09 -14.28 -14.46
CA ASP A 412 -41.38 -14.92 -14.21
C ASP A 412 -41.28 -16.43 -13.89
N GLY A 413 -40.09 -17.02 -14.10
CA GLY A 413 -39.78 -18.41 -13.80
C GLY A 413 -39.88 -19.37 -14.98
N ILE A 414 -40.17 -18.87 -16.18
CA ILE A 414 -40.00 -19.57 -17.46
C ILE A 414 -38.71 -19.06 -18.11
N TYR A 415 -37.87 -19.96 -18.61
CA TYR A 415 -36.67 -19.50 -19.33
C TYR A 415 -37.06 -18.93 -20.69
N SER A 416 -36.44 -17.81 -21.08
CA SER A 416 -36.67 -17.07 -22.33
C SER A 416 -36.69 -17.97 -23.58
N ILE A 417 -35.87 -19.03 -23.58
CA ILE A 417 -35.81 -20.05 -24.64
C ILE A 417 -37.15 -20.75 -24.93
N TYR A 418 -38.05 -20.82 -23.95
CA TYR A 418 -39.34 -21.47 -24.09
C TYR A 418 -40.46 -20.51 -24.53
N GLU A 419 -40.32 -19.22 -24.25
CA GLU A 419 -41.28 -18.17 -24.58
C GLU A 419 -41.01 -17.61 -25.98
N GLY A 420 -39.76 -17.20 -26.19
CA GLY A 420 -39.27 -16.56 -27.41
C GLY A 420 -40.05 -15.29 -27.76
N THR A 421 -39.99 -14.88 -29.03
CA THR A 421 -40.49 -13.57 -29.48
C THR A 421 -42.02 -13.52 -29.74
N ILE A 422 -42.82 -14.32 -29.04
CA ILE A 422 -44.29 -14.27 -29.16
C ILE A 422 -44.79 -13.08 -28.33
N ASP A 423 -45.95 -12.53 -28.70
CA ASP A 423 -46.64 -11.45 -27.97
C ASP A 423 -48.11 -11.92 -27.89
N THR A 424 -48.45 -12.57 -26.79
CA THR A 424 -49.68 -13.33 -26.61
C THR A 424 -50.89 -12.40 -26.44
N ASP A 425 -50.76 -11.35 -25.63
CA ASP A 425 -51.83 -10.40 -25.34
C ASP A 425 -51.94 -9.22 -26.34
N MET A 426 -50.93 -9.03 -27.19
CA MET A 426 -50.80 -7.97 -28.19
C MET A 426 -50.64 -6.55 -27.63
N ASP A 427 -50.07 -6.39 -26.44
CA ASP A 427 -49.79 -5.09 -25.85
C ASP A 427 -48.52 -4.42 -26.43
N GLY A 428 -47.66 -5.23 -27.07
CA GLY A 428 -46.43 -4.83 -27.74
C GLY A 428 -45.15 -5.12 -26.96
N ILE A 429 -45.25 -5.78 -25.81
CA ILE A 429 -44.16 -6.49 -25.13
C ILE A 429 -44.23 -7.96 -25.60
N VAL A 430 -43.07 -8.60 -25.72
CA VAL A 430 -42.98 -10.02 -26.11
C VAL A 430 -42.82 -10.84 -24.84
N ASN A 431 -43.29 -12.08 -24.86
CA ASN A 431 -43.46 -12.93 -23.70
C ASN A 431 -42.21 -13.01 -22.80
N TYR A 432 -41.02 -13.28 -23.37
CA TYR A 432 -39.77 -13.30 -22.59
C TYR A 432 -39.39 -11.97 -21.91
N LEU A 433 -40.12 -10.88 -22.17
CA LEU A 433 -39.97 -9.57 -21.53
C LEU A 433 -41.24 -9.14 -20.76
N ASP A 434 -42.25 -10.02 -20.64
CA ASP A 434 -43.60 -9.72 -20.15
C ASP A 434 -44.07 -10.65 -19.03
N SER A 435 -43.94 -10.17 -17.80
CA SER A 435 -44.35 -10.92 -16.60
C SER A 435 -45.86 -11.23 -16.45
N ASP A 436 -46.71 -10.79 -17.38
CA ASP A 436 -48.17 -11.01 -17.46
C ASP A 436 -48.54 -11.37 -18.92
N ASP A 437 -48.08 -12.55 -19.34
CA ASP A 437 -47.98 -13.01 -20.74
C ASP A 437 -49.29 -12.90 -21.55
N ASP A 438 -50.43 -13.14 -20.90
CA ASP A 438 -51.75 -13.15 -21.53
C ASP A 438 -52.59 -11.89 -21.20
N GLY A 439 -52.05 -11.01 -20.37
CA GLY A 439 -52.60 -9.72 -19.98
C GLY A 439 -53.85 -9.81 -19.13
N ASP A 440 -54.00 -10.86 -18.33
CA ASP A 440 -55.19 -11.12 -17.53
C ASP A 440 -55.18 -10.51 -16.11
N SER A 441 -54.04 -9.93 -15.72
CA SER A 441 -53.73 -9.31 -14.41
C SER A 441 -53.23 -10.27 -13.33
N ILE A 442 -53.06 -11.55 -13.61
CA ILE A 442 -52.29 -12.49 -12.81
C ILE A 442 -50.88 -12.56 -13.42
N LEU A 443 -49.82 -12.39 -12.62
CA LEU A 443 -48.47 -12.54 -13.17
C LEU A 443 -48.19 -14.02 -13.48
N THR A 444 -47.51 -14.29 -14.59
CA THR A 444 -47.13 -15.62 -15.10
C THR A 444 -46.57 -16.52 -13.99
N GLN A 445 -45.68 -15.99 -13.15
CA GLN A 445 -45.09 -16.72 -12.00
C GLN A 445 -46.12 -17.31 -10.99
N PHE A 446 -47.36 -16.81 -10.96
CA PHE A 446 -48.42 -17.26 -10.06
C PHE A 446 -49.40 -18.25 -10.69
N GLU A 447 -49.20 -18.61 -11.97
CA GLU A 447 -50.09 -19.47 -12.76
C GLU A 447 -49.60 -20.91 -12.87
N PHE A 448 -48.74 -21.30 -11.92
CA PHE A 448 -48.21 -22.67 -11.82
C PHE A 448 -47.46 -23.14 -13.07
N VAL A 449 -46.73 -22.23 -13.70
CA VAL A 449 -45.99 -22.40 -14.96
C VAL A 449 -44.93 -23.49 -14.93
N ASP A 450 -44.21 -23.60 -13.82
CA ASP A 450 -43.18 -24.62 -13.62
C ASP A 450 -43.28 -25.21 -12.21
N SER A 451 -43.96 -26.34 -12.12
CA SER A 451 -44.18 -27.01 -10.83
C SER A 451 -42.92 -27.62 -10.24
N ASN A 452 -41.87 -27.79 -11.04
CA ASN A 452 -40.65 -28.49 -10.67
C ASN A 452 -39.43 -27.58 -10.51
N ALA A 453 -39.56 -26.31 -10.90
CA ALA A 453 -38.57 -25.24 -10.79
C ALA A 453 -37.27 -25.57 -11.56
N ASP A 454 -37.41 -26.08 -12.78
CA ASP A 454 -36.33 -26.28 -13.76
C ASP A 454 -36.36 -25.31 -14.97
N GLY A 455 -37.21 -24.28 -14.93
CA GLY A 455 -37.38 -23.24 -15.94
C GLY A 455 -38.13 -23.68 -17.20
N ASN A 456 -38.53 -24.96 -17.27
CA ASN A 456 -39.19 -25.53 -18.43
C ASN A 456 -40.71 -25.65 -18.20
N PRO A 457 -41.55 -24.98 -19.01
CA PRO A 457 -42.99 -24.94 -18.79
C PRO A 457 -43.71 -26.23 -19.24
N ILE A 458 -43.02 -27.35 -19.46
CA ILE A 458 -43.65 -28.61 -19.91
C ILE A 458 -44.63 -29.21 -18.89
N ASP A 459 -44.58 -28.78 -17.64
CA ASP A 459 -45.50 -29.18 -16.58
C ASP A 459 -46.41 -28.05 -16.05
N SER A 460 -46.60 -27.01 -16.87
CA SER A 460 -47.62 -25.97 -16.76
C SER A 460 -49.04 -26.56 -16.65
N GLN A 461 -49.97 -25.73 -16.15
CA GLN A 461 -51.39 -26.07 -16.07
C GLN A 461 -52.15 -25.58 -17.31
N ASP A 462 -53.22 -26.32 -17.61
CA ASP A 462 -54.20 -26.07 -18.69
C ASP A 462 -55.54 -26.50 -18.07
N PHE A 463 -56.19 -25.56 -17.41
CA PHE A 463 -57.31 -25.79 -16.49
C PHE A 463 -58.55 -26.32 -17.23
N ASP A 464 -58.87 -25.75 -18.38
CA ASP A 464 -60.03 -26.14 -19.19
C ASP A 464 -59.73 -27.30 -20.19
N SER A 465 -58.45 -27.62 -20.39
CA SER A 465 -57.95 -28.63 -21.33
C SER A 465 -58.22 -28.34 -22.80
N ASP A 466 -58.21 -27.07 -23.21
CA ASP A 466 -58.35 -26.66 -24.61
C ASP A 466 -57.04 -26.64 -25.40
N GLY A 467 -55.91 -26.70 -24.69
CA GLY A 467 -54.55 -26.83 -25.21
C GLY A 467 -53.78 -25.53 -25.30
N MET A 468 -54.26 -24.46 -24.67
CA MET A 468 -53.49 -23.31 -24.20
C MET A 468 -53.19 -23.53 -22.71
N ASP A 469 -51.99 -23.17 -22.27
CA ASP A 469 -51.65 -23.25 -20.85
C ASP A 469 -52.15 -21.97 -20.17
N ASP A 470 -52.51 -22.03 -18.89
CA ASP A 470 -53.21 -20.96 -18.15
C ASP A 470 -52.51 -19.59 -18.35
N TYR A 471 -51.18 -19.53 -18.17
CA TYR A 471 -50.38 -18.30 -18.38
C TYR A 471 -50.37 -17.72 -19.81
N LEU A 472 -50.97 -18.40 -20.78
CA LEU A 472 -51.14 -17.94 -22.15
C LEU A 472 -52.62 -17.80 -22.53
N ASP A 473 -53.56 -18.08 -21.62
CA ASP A 473 -55.00 -18.19 -21.85
C ASP A 473 -55.86 -17.21 -21.01
N ASN A 474 -56.26 -16.11 -21.64
CA ASN A 474 -57.11 -15.10 -20.99
C ASN A 474 -58.55 -15.51 -20.62
N ASP A 475 -58.93 -16.78 -20.78
CA ASP A 475 -60.22 -17.38 -20.37
C ASP A 475 -59.97 -18.80 -19.82
N ASP A 476 -59.17 -18.89 -18.75
CA ASP A 476 -58.68 -20.10 -18.07
C ASP A 476 -59.70 -21.24 -17.89
N ASP A 477 -60.98 -20.92 -17.68
CA ASP A 477 -62.05 -21.91 -17.47
C ASP A 477 -63.03 -22.03 -18.64
N ASN A 478 -62.84 -21.19 -19.67
CA ASN A 478 -63.55 -21.13 -20.94
C ASN A 478 -65.08 -21.04 -20.76
N ASP A 479 -65.50 -20.26 -19.76
CA ASP A 479 -66.89 -19.92 -19.52
C ASP A 479 -67.39 -18.78 -20.45
N GLY A 480 -66.46 -18.05 -21.07
CA GLY A 480 -66.68 -16.96 -22.01
C GLY A 480 -66.69 -15.55 -21.38
N LEU A 481 -66.30 -15.42 -20.11
CA LEU A 481 -65.82 -14.21 -19.48
C LEU A 481 -64.30 -14.31 -19.36
N LEU A 482 -63.58 -13.26 -19.77
CA LEU A 482 -62.12 -13.28 -19.65
C LEU A 482 -61.71 -13.24 -18.18
N THR A 483 -60.61 -13.89 -17.81
CA THR A 483 -60.09 -13.94 -16.43
C THR A 483 -60.04 -12.54 -15.80
N ILE A 484 -59.52 -11.54 -16.52
CA ILE A 484 -59.48 -10.13 -16.06
C ILE A 484 -60.84 -9.54 -15.65
N ASP A 485 -61.94 -9.99 -16.26
CA ASP A 485 -63.32 -9.53 -15.98
C ASP A 485 -63.95 -10.26 -14.76
N GLU A 486 -63.25 -11.23 -14.17
CA GLU A 486 -63.69 -12.07 -13.05
C GLU A 486 -63.08 -11.67 -11.70
N ASN A 487 -62.30 -10.58 -11.70
CA ASN A 487 -61.65 -9.99 -10.54
C ASN A 487 -60.65 -10.98 -9.88
N PRO A 488 -59.65 -11.46 -10.65
CA PRO A 488 -58.65 -12.45 -10.23
C PRO A 488 -57.66 -11.86 -9.23
N ASP A 489 -57.35 -10.56 -9.34
CA ASP A 489 -56.57 -9.81 -8.37
C ASP A 489 -57.29 -8.52 -7.94
N PRO A 490 -58.07 -8.55 -6.84
CA PRO A 490 -58.77 -7.38 -6.34
C PRO A 490 -57.86 -6.26 -5.82
N ASN A 491 -56.60 -6.57 -5.48
CA ASN A 491 -55.70 -5.65 -4.80
C ASN A 491 -54.67 -5.00 -5.74
N GLY A 492 -54.46 -5.59 -6.92
CA GLY A 492 -53.63 -5.09 -8.01
C GLY A 492 -52.13 -5.30 -7.76
N ASP A 493 -51.76 -6.38 -7.07
CA ASP A 493 -50.36 -6.80 -6.87
C ASP A 493 -49.92 -7.99 -7.74
N GLY A 494 -50.76 -8.42 -8.67
CA GLY A 494 -50.52 -9.52 -9.62
C GLY A 494 -50.68 -10.90 -9.01
N ASN A 495 -50.88 -11.01 -7.70
CA ASN A 495 -50.99 -12.28 -6.99
C ASN A 495 -52.46 -12.66 -6.75
N PRO A 496 -52.91 -13.87 -7.15
CA PRO A 496 -54.30 -14.28 -7.05
C PRO A 496 -54.71 -14.75 -5.62
N ASP A 497 -53.87 -14.58 -4.60
CA ASP A 497 -54.14 -14.99 -3.21
C ASP A 497 -55.44 -14.41 -2.62
N ASP A 498 -55.88 -13.25 -3.13
CA ASP A 498 -57.15 -12.63 -2.74
C ASP A 498 -58.23 -12.63 -3.83
N ALA A 499 -58.06 -13.44 -4.87
CA ALA A 499 -59.02 -13.65 -5.96
C ALA A 499 -60.47 -13.77 -5.48
N GLN A 500 -61.39 -13.22 -6.28
CA GLN A 500 -62.81 -13.33 -5.98
C GLN A 500 -63.24 -14.80 -5.98
N ASN A 501 -64.01 -15.18 -4.96
CA ASN A 501 -64.73 -16.44 -4.94
C ASN A 501 -66.15 -16.18 -4.46
N SER A 502 -67.08 -16.10 -5.42
CA SER A 502 -68.45 -15.65 -5.26
C SER A 502 -69.35 -16.69 -4.58
N ASP A 503 -69.08 -17.98 -4.82
CA ASP A 503 -69.90 -19.09 -4.34
C ASP A 503 -69.34 -19.77 -3.06
N ALA A 504 -68.11 -19.40 -2.71
CA ALA A 504 -67.29 -19.86 -1.58
C ALA A 504 -66.97 -21.36 -1.61
N ASP A 505 -66.67 -21.90 -2.79
CA ASP A 505 -66.22 -23.27 -2.99
C ASP A 505 -64.68 -23.43 -2.86
N SER A 506 -64.04 -24.31 -3.64
CA SER A 506 -62.59 -24.51 -3.63
C SER A 506 -61.81 -23.80 -4.74
N ALA A 507 -62.48 -23.27 -5.77
CA ALA A 507 -61.84 -22.59 -6.90
C ALA A 507 -62.21 -21.09 -6.89
N PRO A 508 -61.28 -20.18 -7.23
CA PRO A 508 -61.63 -18.79 -7.49
C PRO A 508 -62.54 -18.68 -8.72
N ASP A 509 -63.19 -17.51 -8.88
CA ASP A 509 -64.15 -17.27 -9.97
C ASP A 509 -63.48 -17.52 -11.34
N TYR A 510 -62.23 -17.08 -11.56
CA TYR A 510 -61.48 -17.29 -12.81
C TYR A 510 -61.09 -18.74 -13.13
N LEU A 511 -61.29 -19.67 -12.19
CA LEU A 511 -61.10 -21.11 -12.37
C LEU A 511 -62.41 -21.87 -12.06
N ASP A 512 -63.59 -21.25 -12.19
CA ASP A 512 -64.88 -21.90 -11.97
C ASP A 512 -65.95 -21.50 -12.97
N ALA A 513 -66.11 -22.35 -13.99
CA ALA A 513 -67.01 -22.14 -15.11
C ALA A 513 -68.54 -22.13 -14.82
N ASN A 514 -69.02 -21.86 -13.58
CA ASN A 514 -70.42 -22.05 -13.13
C ASN A 514 -71.22 -20.83 -12.63
#